data_AF-A0A843RN68-F1
#
_entry.id   AF-A0A843RN68-F1
#
_cell.length_a   1.000
_cell.length_b   1.000
_cell.length_c   1.000
_cell.angle_alpha   90.00
_cell.angle_beta   90.00
_cell.angle_gamma   90.00
#
_symmetry.space_group_name_H-M   'P 1'
#
loop_
_entity.id
_entity.type
_entity.pdbx_description
1 polymer ?
#
loop_
_entity_poly.entity_id
_entity_poly.type
_entity_poly.pdbx_seq_one_letter_code
_entity_poly.pdbx_strand_id
1 'polypeptide(L)'
;AGFAAAGLAPALGLAPELPGSAAADLGARQLWWAGTAVATAAGLWLALRVSTPAAIAGGIALMLLPHLLGAPHPEDFTSTAPAELSGHFAAASLVVMAVVWALAGTLAGYVWQRGEARQSATAAA
;
A
#
# COMPACT_ATOMS: atom_id res chain seq x y z
N ALA A 1 7.14 3.22 2.92
CA ALA A 1 6.86 1.97 2.19
C ALA A 1 5.43 1.45 2.43
N GLY A 2 4.94 1.41 3.68
CA GLY A 2 3.61 0.85 3.98
C GLY A 2 2.44 1.50 3.22
N PHE A 3 2.39 2.83 3.13
CA PHE A 3 1.38 3.51 2.30
C PHE A 3 1.44 3.09 0.83
N ALA A 4 2.65 3.05 0.26
CA ALA A 4 2.82 2.69 -1.15
C ALA A 4 2.33 1.24 -1.42
N ALA A 5 2.67 0.31 -0.52
CA ALA A 5 2.32 -1.10 -0.67
C ALA A 5 0.84 -1.40 -0.35
N ALA A 6 0.31 -0.89 0.76
CA ALA A 6 -1.02 -1.27 1.23
C ALA A 6 -2.14 -0.29 0.82
N GLY A 7 -1.78 0.92 0.35
CA GLY A 7 -2.73 1.97 -0.02
C GLY A 7 -2.62 2.36 -1.49
N LEU A 8 -1.52 3.00 -1.85
CA LEU A 8 -1.39 3.65 -3.17
C LEU A 8 -1.41 2.65 -4.33
N ALA A 9 -0.59 1.60 -4.29
CA ALA A 9 -0.54 0.63 -5.38
C ALA A 9 -1.87 -0.13 -5.52
N PRO A 10 -2.48 -0.70 -4.47
CA PRO A 10 -3.79 -1.30 -4.60
C PRO A 10 -4.86 -0.33 -5.10
N ALA A 11 -4.87 0.92 -4.62
CA ALA A 11 -5.85 1.93 -5.03
C ALA A 11 -5.75 2.34 -6.50
N LEU A 12 -4.61 2.10 -7.16
CA LEU A 12 -4.46 2.30 -8.60
C LEU A 12 -5.36 1.34 -9.41
N GLY A 13 -5.58 0.12 -8.90
CA GLY A 13 -6.46 -0.86 -9.54
C GLY A 13 -7.85 -0.92 -8.92
N LEU A 14 -7.97 -0.83 -7.60
CA LEU A 14 -9.22 -0.82 -6.85
C LEU A 14 -9.19 0.29 -5.80
N ALA A 15 -9.73 1.45 -6.16
CA ALA A 15 -9.87 2.56 -5.23
C ALA A 15 -10.74 2.15 -4.02
N PRO A 16 -10.57 2.81 -2.86
CA PRO A 16 -11.49 2.65 -1.73
C PRO A 16 -12.93 3.01 -2.16
N GLU A 17 -13.89 2.16 -1.83
CA GLU A 17 -15.29 2.31 -2.25
C GLU A 17 -16.22 2.54 -1.05
N LEU A 18 -17.34 3.21 -1.30
CA LEU A 18 -18.38 3.43 -0.32
C LEU A 18 -19.10 2.12 0.05
N PRO A 19 -19.63 1.99 1.28
CA PRO A 19 -20.50 0.88 1.63
C PRO A 19 -21.69 0.80 0.66
N GLY A 20 -21.93 -0.39 0.10
CA GLY A 20 -23.05 -0.64 -0.81
C GLY A 20 -22.79 -0.28 -2.28
N SER A 21 -21.55 0.06 -2.68
CA SER A 21 -21.18 0.13 -4.09
C SER A 21 -21.24 -1.24 -4.78
N ALA A 22 -21.46 -1.26 -6.09
CA ALA A 22 -21.18 -2.46 -6.87
C ALA A 22 -19.72 -2.88 -6.69
N ALA A 23 -19.52 -4.15 -6.39
CA ALA A 23 -18.23 -4.73 -6.07
C ALA A 23 -18.11 -6.10 -6.74
N ALA A 24 -16.90 -6.43 -7.21
CA ALA A 24 -16.56 -7.79 -7.55
C ALA A 24 -16.61 -8.71 -6.32
N ASP A 25 -16.46 -10.02 -6.54
CA ASP A 25 -16.31 -11.00 -5.47
C ASP A 25 -15.27 -10.53 -4.43
N LEU A 26 -15.66 -10.56 -3.16
CA LEU A 26 -14.85 -10.06 -2.06
C LEU A 26 -13.53 -10.85 -1.93
N GLY A 27 -13.60 -12.17 -2.10
CA GLY A 27 -12.43 -13.04 -2.03
C GLY A 27 -11.40 -12.70 -3.12
N ALA A 28 -11.86 -12.53 -4.35
CA ALA A 28 -11.02 -12.11 -5.47
C ALA A 28 -10.35 -10.75 -5.20
N ARG A 29 -11.10 -9.76 -4.71
CA ARG A 29 -10.55 -8.43 -4.36
C ARG A 29 -9.52 -8.49 -3.25
N GLN A 30 -9.78 -9.27 -2.19
CA GLN A 30 -8.84 -9.45 -1.08
C GLN A 30 -7.55 -10.12 -1.53
N LEU A 31 -7.65 -11.15 -2.37
CA LEU A 31 -6.49 -11.85 -2.93
C LEU A 31 -5.67 -10.92 -3.83
N TRP A 32 -6.35 -10.17 -4.71
CA TRP A 32 -5.68 -9.19 -5.58
C TRP A 32 -5.02 -8.07 -4.78
N TRP A 33 -5.70 -7.55 -3.75
CA TRP A 33 -5.15 -6.53 -2.85
C TRP A 33 -3.91 -7.04 -2.13
N ALA A 34 -3.98 -8.25 -1.53
CA ALA A 34 -2.86 -8.85 -0.81
C ALA A 34 -1.68 -9.13 -1.76
N GLY A 35 -1.96 -9.64 -2.95
CA GLY A 35 -0.95 -9.87 -4.00
C GLY A 35 -0.27 -8.57 -4.41
N THR A 36 -1.03 -7.51 -4.67
CA THR A 36 -0.50 -6.19 -5.00
C THR A 36 0.36 -5.64 -3.87
N ALA A 37 -0.11 -5.73 -2.62
CA ALA A 37 0.62 -5.23 -1.47
C ALA A 37 1.95 -5.96 -1.23
N VAL A 38 1.95 -7.30 -1.33
CA VAL A 38 3.17 -8.10 -1.19
C VAL A 38 4.13 -7.82 -2.34
N ALA A 39 3.64 -7.76 -3.59
CA ALA A 39 4.45 -7.48 -4.76
C ALA A 39 5.10 -6.09 -4.68
N THR A 40 4.35 -5.06 -4.28
CA THR A 40 4.89 -3.72 -4.08
C THR A 40 5.89 -3.64 -2.92
N ALA A 41 5.61 -4.29 -1.79
CA ALA A 41 6.53 -4.32 -0.65
C ALA A 41 7.86 -5.01 -1.01
N ALA A 42 7.79 -6.18 -1.66
CA ALA A 42 8.96 -6.91 -2.13
C ALA A 42 9.74 -6.14 -3.20
N GLY A 43 9.04 -5.52 -4.15
CA GLY A 43 9.67 -4.68 -5.18
C GLY A 43 10.40 -3.48 -4.58
N LEU A 44 9.81 -2.82 -3.58
CA LEU A 44 10.42 -1.68 -2.89
C LEU A 44 11.64 -2.14 -2.08
N TRP A 45 11.57 -3.31 -1.45
CA TRP A 45 12.71 -3.89 -0.75
C TRP A 45 13.86 -4.20 -1.72
N LEU A 46 13.58 -4.80 -2.88
CA LEU A 46 14.61 -5.05 -3.90
C LEU A 46 15.25 -3.74 -4.38
N ALA A 47 14.44 -2.72 -4.69
CA ALA A 47 14.93 -1.46 -5.20
C ALA A 47 15.73 -0.65 -4.16
N LEU A 48 15.27 -0.60 -2.91
CA LEU A 48 15.81 0.28 -1.87
C LEU A 48 16.84 -0.39 -0.95
N ARG A 49 16.78 -1.72 -0.78
CA ARG A 49 17.68 -2.44 0.14
C ARG A 49 18.75 -3.25 -0.56
N VAL A 50 18.41 -3.91 -1.67
CA VAL A 50 19.39 -4.68 -2.47
C VAL A 50 20.10 -3.75 -3.47
N SER A 51 19.32 -2.94 -4.19
CA SER A 51 19.80 -1.78 -4.97
C SER A 51 20.85 -2.07 -6.07
N THR A 52 20.98 -3.32 -6.53
CA THR A 52 21.71 -3.63 -7.76
C THR A 52 20.84 -3.32 -8.99
N PRO A 53 21.41 -3.05 -10.18
CA PRO A 53 20.62 -2.79 -11.38
C PRO A 53 19.60 -3.90 -11.68
N ALA A 54 20.00 -5.16 -11.51
CA ALA A 54 19.13 -6.32 -11.70
C ALA A 54 18.01 -6.38 -10.64
N ALA A 55 18.31 -6.08 -9.37
CA ALA A 55 17.30 -6.05 -8.31
C ALA A 55 16.30 -4.90 -8.49
N ILE A 56 16.76 -3.72 -8.93
CA ILE A 56 15.89 -2.59 -9.24
C ILE A 56 14.95 -2.96 -10.40
N ALA A 57 15.49 -3.50 -11.49
CA ALA A 57 14.69 -3.94 -12.63
C ALA A 57 13.67 -5.02 -12.23
N GLY A 58 14.10 -6.03 -11.46
CA GLY A 58 13.21 -7.06 -10.94
C GLY A 58 12.14 -6.51 -9.99
N GLY A 59 12.50 -5.54 -9.15
CA GLY A 59 11.56 -4.89 -8.23
C GLY A 59 10.49 -4.09 -8.96
N ILE A 60 10.87 -3.35 -10.00
CA ILE A 60 9.91 -2.62 -10.87
C ILE A 60 9.00 -3.61 -11.60
N ALA A 61 9.57 -4.67 -12.19
CA ALA A 61 8.78 -5.70 -12.87
C ALA A 61 7.75 -6.35 -11.92
N LEU A 62 8.17 -6.64 -10.68
CA LEU A 62 7.29 -7.20 -9.65
C LEU A 62 6.16 -6.23 -9.26
N MET A 63 6.44 -4.93 -9.14
CA MET A 63 5.40 -3.91 -8.88
C MET A 63 4.38 -3.81 -10.01
N LEU A 64 4.81 -3.96 -11.26
CA LEU A 64 3.93 -3.86 -12.43
C LEU A 64 3.04 -5.09 -12.61
N LEU A 65 3.54 -6.27 -12.23
CA LEU A 65 2.86 -7.55 -12.42
C LEU A 65 1.37 -7.58 -12.00
N PRO A 66 0.96 -7.18 -10.78
CA PRO A 66 -0.45 -7.19 -10.39
C PRO A 66 -1.33 -6.26 -11.24
N HIS A 67 -0.77 -5.16 -11.75
CA HIS A 67 -1.48 -4.21 -12.61
C HIS A 67 -1.65 -4.75 -14.04
N LEU A 68 -0.71 -5.55 -14.52
CA LEU A 68 -0.81 -6.24 -15.81
C LEU A 68 -1.83 -7.39 -15.78
N LEU A 69 -1.97 -8.07 -14.65
CA LEU A 69 -3.00 -9.10 -14.45
C LEU A 69 -4.42 -8.49 -14.37
N GLY A 70 -4.51 -7.22 -13.98
CA GLY A 70 -5.78 -6.50 -13.86
C GLY A 70 -6.47 -6.76 -12.52
N ALA A 71 -7.18 -5.74 -12.04
CA ALA A 71 -7.92 -5.85 -10.80
C ALA A 71 -9.34 -6.41 -11.03
N PRO A 72 -9.90 -7.19 -10.08
CA PRO A 72 -11.25 -7.72 -10.21
C PRO A 72 -12.29 -6.61 -10.04
N HIS A 73 -13.03 -6.32 -11.12
CA HIS A 73 -14.08 -5.31 -11.16
C HIS A 73 -15.48 -5.95 -11.21
N PRO A 74 -16.52 -5.26 -10.74
CA PRO A 74 -17.90 -5.73 -10.90
C PRO A 74 -18.28 -5.81 -12.39
N GLU A 75 -19.23 -6.70 -12.72
CA GLU A 75 -19.78 -6.80 -14.07
C GLU A 75 -20.58 -5.54 -14.44
N ASP A 76 -21.32 -4.99 -13.47
CA ASP A 76 -22.11 -3.77 -13.61
C ASP A 76 -21.64 -2.69 -12.63
N PHE A 77 -21.38 -1.48 -13.13
CA PHE A 77 -21.00 -0.32 -12.32
C PHE A 77 -22.23 0.43 -11.80
N THR A 78 -23.12 -0.28 -11.12
CA THR A 78 -24.32 0.33 -10.53
C THR A 78 -24.04 0.77 -9.08
N SER A 79 -24.33 2.03 -8.79
CA SER A 79 -24.18 2.59 -7.44
C SER A 79 -25.40 3.44 -7.12
N THR A 80 -25.97 3.24 -5.93
CA THR A 80 -27.01 4.11 -5.39
C THR A 80 -26.45 5.44 -4.88
N ALA A 81 -25.13 5.50 -4.64
CA ALA A 81 -24.43 6.69 -4.22
C ALA A 81 -23.96 7.53 -5.42
N PRO A 82 -24.11 8.88 -5.35
CA PRO A 82 -23.52 9.82 -6.30
C PRO A 82 -22.01 9.60 -6.52
N ALA A 83 -21.56 9.79 -7.77
CA ALA A 83 -20.17 9.59 -8.16
C ALA A 83 -19.21 10.55 -7.43
N GLU A 84 -19.67 11.77 -7.12
CA GLU A 84 -18.91 12.78 -6.38
C GLU A 84 -18.55 12.29 -4.97
N LEU A 85 -19.46 11.57 -4.31
CA LEU A 85 -19.21 11.00 -2.99
C LEU A 85 -18.18 9.88 -3.05
N SER A 86 -18.22 9.04 -4.09
CA SER A 86 -17.21 7.99 -4.30
C SER A 86 -15.81 8.59 -4.49
N GLY A 87 -15.70 9.67 -5.28
CA GLY A 87 -14.44 10.38 -5.47
C GLY A 87 -13.91 11.01 -4.18
N HIS A 88 -14.77 11.70 -3.42
CA HIS A 88 -14.40 12.26 -2.12
C HIS A 88 -13.98 11.19 -1.11
N PHE A 89 -14.69 10.06 -1.07
CA PHE A 89 -14.36 8.95 -0.18
C PHE A 89 -13.01 8.32 -0.53
N ALA A 90 -12.74 8.07 -1.81
CA ALA A 90 -11.47 7.51 -2.26
C ALA A 90 -10.30 8.45 -1.92
N ALA A 91 -10.45 9.75 -2.21
CA ALA A 91 -9.44 10.76 -1.90
C ALA A 91 -9.18 10.88 -0.38
N ALA A 92 -10.24 11.00 0.41
CA ALA A 92 -10.13 11.11 1.87
C ALA A 92 -9.47 9.85 2.48
N SER A 93 -9.88 8.66 2.03
CA SER A 93 -9.33 7.39 2.49
C SER A 93 -7.83 7.29 2.19
N LEU A 94 -7.40 7.64 0.97
CA LEU A 94 -5.98 7.64 0.60
C LEU A 94 -5.16 8.63 1.43
N VAL A 95 -5.69 9.84 1.67
CA VAL A 95 -5.02 10.84 2.52
C VAL A 95 -4.88 10.33 3.95
N VAL A 96 -5.93 9.76 4.53
CA VAL A 96 -5.89 9.20 5.89
C VAL A 96 -4.88 8.06 5.96
N MET A 97 -4.88 7.14 5.00
CA MET A 97 -3.90 6.06 4.94
C MET A 97 -2.47 6.58 4.84
N ALA A 98 -2.22 7.61 4.02
CA ALA A 98 -0.91 8.23 3.88
C ALA A 98 -0.43 8.83 5.20
N VAL A 99 -1.30 9.57 5.89
CA VAL A 99 -1.00 10.18 7.20
C VAL A 99 -0.71 9.09 8.24
N VAL A 100 -1.56 8.07 8.35
CA VAL A 100 -1.39 6.98 9.33
C VAL A 100 -0.06 6.25 9.10
N TRP A 101 0.27 5.91 7.86
CA TRP A 101 1.53 5.22 7.55
C TRP A 101 2.76 6.10 7.73
N ALA A 102 2.66 7.40 7.46
CA ALA A 102 3.75 8.34 7.72
C ALA A 102 3.99 8.48 9.24
N LEU A 103 2.93 8.59 10.03
CA LEU A 103 3.01 8.62 11.50
C LEU A 103 3.59 7.32 12.06
N ALA A 104 3.11 6.16 11.59
CA ALA A 104 3.64 4.87 12.00
C ALA A 104 5.14 4.74 11.70
N GLY A 105 5.57 5.12 10.49
CA GLY A 105 6.98 5.08 10.10
C GLY A 105 7.86 6.02 10.91
N THR A 106 7.41 7.25 11.15
CA THR A 106 8.15 8.26 11.93
C THR A 106 8.26 7.88 13.40
N LEU A 107 7.17 7.42 14.02
CA LEU A 107 7.17 6.96 15.41
C LEU A 107 8.03 5.71 15.60
N ALA A 108 7.94 4.73 14.70
CA ALA A 108 8.78 3.53 14.75
C ALA A 108 10.27 3.89 14.63
N GLY A 109 10.63 4.77 13.68
CA GLY A 109 12.01 5.25 13.53
C GLY A 109 12.51 6.01 14.77
N TYR A 110 11.68 6.87 15.35
CA TYR A 110 12.02 7.62 16.56
C TYR A 110 12.25 6.72 17.78
N VAL A 111 11.38 5.73 18.01
CA VAL A 111 11.53 4.77 19.11
C VAL A 111 12.79 3.92 18.92
N TRP A 112 13.06 3.48 17.69
CA TRP A 112 14.25 2.68 17.36
C TRP A 112 15.55 3.43 17.67
N GLN A 113 15.68 4.67 17.19
CA GLN A 113 16.86 5.51 17.43
C GLN A 113 17.12 5.76 18.93
N ARG A 114 16.06 5.95 19.72
CA ARG A 114 16.19 6.13 21.18
C ARG A 114 16.58 4.84 21.90
N GLY A 115 16.13 3.69 21.41
CA GLY A 115 16.54 2.39 21.92
C GLY A 115 18.04 2.17 21.74
N GLU A 116 18.56 2.43 20.53
CA GLU A 116 19.98 2.32 20.21
C GLU A 116 20.83 3.27 21.08
N ALA A 117 20.42 4.54 21.20
CA ALA A 117 21.12 5.52 22.04
C ALA A 117 21.20 5.10 23.52
N ARG A 118 20.12 4.52 24.06
CA ARG A 118 20.09 4.01 25.44
C ARG A 118 21.01 2.80 25.63
N GLN A 119 21.03 1.86 24.67
CA GLN A 119 21.91 0.69 24.73
C GLN A 119 23.38 1.10 24.70
N SER A 120 23.75 2.07 23.85
CA SER A 120 25.11 2.61 23.80
C SER A 120 25.52 3.28 25.11
N ALA A 121 24.61 4.01 25.77
CA ALA A 121 24.88 4.64 27.06
C ALA A 121 25.10 3.63 28.20
N THR A 122 24.30 2.55 28.26
CA THR A 122 24.49 1.47 29.24
C THR A 122 25.78 0.68 29.01
N ALA A 123 26.17 0.44 27.75
CA ALA A 123 27.39 -0.29 27.40
C ALA A 123 28.68 0.50 27.70
N ALA A 124 28.59 1.83 27.82
CA ALA A 124 29.73 2.72 28.11
C ALA A 124 29.92 3.02 29.61
N ALA A 125 28.99 2.59 30.47
CA ALA A 125 29.01 2.77 31.92
C ALA A 125 29.53 1.51 32.62
#